data_AF-A0A7X9NK50-F1
#
_entry.id   AF-A0A7X9NK50-F1
#
_cell.length_a   1.000
_cell.length_b   1.000
_cell.length_c   1.000
_cell.angle_alpha   90.00
_cell.angle_beta   90.00
_cell.angle_gamma   90.00
#
_symmetry.space_group_name_H-M   'P 1'
#
loop_
_entity.id
_entity.type
_entity.pdbx_description
1 polymer ?
#
loop_
_entity_poly.entity_id
_entity_poly.type
_entity_poly.pdbx_seq_one_letter_code
_entity_poly.pdbx_strand_id
1 'polypeptide(L)'
;MDRYEFSYNNDRIQQGDIDNVVYNSELEDGVKPGESLSFSLISDAGGGAYPFNGALWHLNLLAINGEYINLPTTYNVGDSATTELSTGESVTIELLDDKSDYRNFLLYDIDNYQNAKCYEYKIIITNIYHDLEISEGNFKSAERSELILKQIEGVNEITGWDFRNEEWLEGSLNTVYLQTDTDVGTGNEFYFSLLEGYTNPQVTVISNGHTKNINVELVSEMGNVSGGIDPNRYEYRFNIDNKDAEINGDNIEIYITAEKEIYTVQYDTNGDGIVDQKDSIAYTIFEGENNELILPEEPEYDKRQFVFEGWEYNGKLYKPNDIFSFNKDTVKDIVDGTITFTAKLTPIEQTNYISYNVQYLLQSEDDGEYYSDEEYPGYTSNGTIGSPVFLYNAIIMYVEGYVLDAENSDIIHILTEGDNDLVVRFKIDKNGDGIPDEDQKLTITFNEGEHGSIADEAKEPIALQHGNAYPAAPEVTADEGWVFTGWNPVYPGTDATVEIAEDAEATTQEYVAQYKADGNGDGIPDEDQDLNKPEDSDSNKDSEKADGEDTAAATNVGIFASLATSALAGLGILTVLKKRRKN
;
A
#
# COMPACT_ATOMS: atom_id res chain seq x y z
N MET A 1 -13.01 -33.68 28.02
CA MET A 1 -11.56 -33.69 27.72
C MET A 1 -11.51 -34.00 26.26
N ASP A 2 -11.07 -33.04 25.45
CA ASP A 2 -11.00 -33.22 24.01
C ASP A 2 -9.95 -34.29 23.74
N ARG A 3 -10.40 -35.37 23.09
CA ARG A 3 -9.57 -36.50 22.67
C ARG A 3 -9.62 -36.51 21.15
N TYR A 4 -8.51 -36.88 20.55
CA TYR A 4 -8.41 -37.05 19.11
C TYR A 4 -8.82 -38.46 18.71
N GLU A 5 -9.58 -38.55 17.62
CA GLU A 5 -10.05 -39.81 17.08
C GLU A 5 -8.96 -40.47 16.23
N PHE A 6 -8.91 -41.80 16.27
CA PHE A 6 -8.13 -42.59 15.32
C PHE A 6 -9.09 -43.44 14.51
N SER A 7 -9.08 -43.26 13.20
CA SER A 7 -9.98 -43.93 12.26
C SER A 7 -9.19 -44.62 11.16
N TYR A 8 -9.73 -45.72 10.65
CA TYR A 8 -9.19 -46.45 9.52
C TYR A 8 -10.29 -47.25 8.84
N ASN A 9 -10.08 -47.57 7.57
CA ASN A 9 -10.91 -48.51 6.83
C ASN A 9 -9.99 -49.50 6.10
N ASN A 10 -10.05 -50.78 6.47
CA ASN A 10 -9.25 -51.83 5.82
C ASN A 10 -9.58 -51.98 4.32
N ASP A 11 -10.77 -51.58 3.85
CA ASP A 11 -11.07 -51.55 2.41
C ASP A 11 -10.17 -50.57 1.62
N ARG A 12 -9.49 -49.63 2.31
CA ARG A 12 -8.52 -48.70 1.73
C ARG A 12 -7.07 -49.21 1.83
N ILE A 13 -6.86 -50.41 2.37
CA ILE A 13 -5.56 -51.06 2.45
C ILE A 13 -5.57 -52.22 1.46
N GLN A 14 -4.78 -52.10 0.40
CA GLN A 14 -4.68 -53.13 -0.63
C GLN A 14 -3.72 -54.23 -0.19
N GLN A 15 -4.16 -55.49 -0.28
CA GLN A 15 -3.35 -56.69 0.01
C GLN A 15 -2.80 -56.72 1.46
N GLY A 16 -3.57 -56.19 2.41
CA GLY A 16 -3.25 -56.21 3.83
C GLY A 16 -4.35 -55.52 4.65
N ASP A 17 -4.18 -55.53 5.97
CA ASP A 17 -5.15 -55.00 6.93
C ASP A 17 -4.43 -54.40 8.13
N ILE A 18 -5.06 -53.43 8.80
CA ILE A 18 -4.68 -53.06 10.17
C ILE A 18 -5.18 -54.15 11.13
N ASP A 19 -4.29 -54.58 12.03
CA ASP A 19 -4.58 -55.50 13.12
C ASP A 19 -4.05 -54.93 14.45
N ASN A 20 -4.58 -55.42 15.57
CA ASN A 20 -4.10 -55.12 16.93
C ASN A 20 -3.78 -53.62 17.17
N VAL A 21 -4.79 -52.76 17.10
CA VAL A 21 -4.65 -51.36 17.53
C VAL A 21 -4.46 -51.32 19.05
N VAL A 22 -3.28 -50.88 19.50
CA VAL A 22 -2.94 -50.77 20.93
C VAL A 22 -2.83 -49.30 21.31
N TYR A 23 -3.85 -48.81 22.01
CA TYR A 23 -3.81 -47.51 22.66
C TYR A 23 -2.89 -47.59 23.88
N ASN A 24 -1.97 -46.63 24.03
CA ASN A 24 -1.16 -46.52 25.24
C ASN A 24 -1.97 -45.96 26.44
N SER A 25 -3.30 -45.86 26.31
CA SER A 25 -4.24 -45.43 27.34
C SER A 25 -5.30 -46.51 27.55
N GLU A 26 -5.57 -46.88 28.81
CA GLU A 26 -6.49 -47.95 29.22
C GLU A 26 -7.99 -47.73 28.87
N LEU A 27 -8.36 -46.92 27.86
CA LEU A 27 -9.76 -46.55 27.62
C LEU A 27 -10.08 -46.44 26.11
N GLU A 28 -11.16 -47.11 25.70
CA GLU A 28 -11.64 -47.38 24.33
C GLU A 28 -12.00 -46.15 23.45
N ASP A 29 -11.79 -44.90 23.89
CA ASP A 29 -12.39 -43.71 23.24
C ASP A 29 -11.36 -42.59 22.90
N GLY A 30 -10.32 -42.87 22.09
CA GLY A 30 -9.44 -41.84 21.49
C GLY A 30 -8.17 -41.46 22.27
N VAL A 31 -7.32 -40.61 21.68
CA VAL A 31 -5.96 -40.26 22.17
C VAL A 31 -5.93 -38.87 22.80
N LYS A 32 -5.24 -38.67 23.95
CA LYS A 32 -5.12 -37.32 24.53
C LYS A 32 -4.05 -36.49 23.81
N PRO A 33 -4.14 -35.14 23.85
CA PRO A 33 -3.11 -34.27 23.33
C PRO A 33 -1.70 -34.61 23.86
N GLY A 34 -0.74 -34.77 22.95
CA GLY A 34 0.65 -35.09 23.25
C GLY A 34 0.93 -36.57 23.61
N GLU A 35 -0.08 -37.44 23.61
CA GLU A 35 0.12 -38.89 23.82
C GLU A 35 0.61 -39.58 22.54
N SER A 36 0.70 -40.91 22.58
CA SER A 36 1.15 -41.74 21.47
C SER A 36 0.19 -42.90 21.23
N LEU A 37 0.11 -43.31 19.96
CA LEU A 37 -0.69 -44.43 19.47
C LEU A 37 0.23 -45.44 18.79
N SER A 38 -0.07 -46.74 18.91
CA SER A 38 0.58 -47.76 18.09
C SER A 38 -0.40 -48.78 17.54
N PHE A 39 -0.17 -49.23 16.32
CA PHE A 39 -0.95 -50.30 15.68
C PHE A 39 -0.06 -51.14 14.78
N SER A 40 -0.50 -52.36 14.47
CA SER A 40 0.17 -53.23 13.50
C SER A 40 -0.55 -53.17 12.15
N LEU A 41 0.23 -53.20 11.08
CA LEU A 41 -0.25 -53.35 9.71
C LEU A 41 0.32 -54.66 9.16
N ILE A 42 -0.55 -55.55 8.70
CA ILE A 42 -0.17 -56.91 8.32
C ILE A 42 -0.55 -57.14 6.86
N SER A 43 0.39 -57.67 6.07
CA SER A 43 0.11 -58.03 4.68
C SER A 43 -0.71 -59.30 4.55
N ASP A 44 -1.43 -59.44 3.43
CA ASP A 44 -2.12 -60.67 3.10
C ASP A 44 -1.15 -61.83 2.95
N ALA A 45 -1.60 -63.02 3.36
CA ALA A 45 -0.81 -64.23 3.22
C ALA A 45 -0.68 -64.60 1.74
N GLY A 46 0.55 -64.80 1.24
CA GLY A 46 0.89 -65.09 -0.16
C GLY A 46 0.42 -66.44 -0.71
N GLY A 47 -0.88 -66.73 -0.63
CA GLY A 47 -1.51 -68.01 -0.97
C GLY A 47 -2.30 -67.98 -2.28
N GLY A 48 -1.64 -67.73 -3.42
CA GLY A 48 -2.25 -67.76 -4.76
C GLY A 48 -1.86 -68.99 -5.58
N ALA A 49 -2.76 -69.47 -6.44
CA ALA A 49 -2.49 -70.55 -7.40
C ALA A 49 -1.28 -70.21 -8.32
N TYR A 50 -0.60 -71.25 -8.77
CA TYR A 50 0.57 -71.18 -9.67
C TYR A 50 0.40 -70.12 -10.79
N PRO A 51 1.42 -69.27 -11.04
CA PRO A 51 2.79 -69.36 -10.52
C PRO A 51 3.04 -68.63 -9.19
N PHE A 52 2.04 -67.93 -8.61
CA PHE A 52 2.22 -66.99 -7.47
C PHE A 52 2.36 -67.66 -6.09
N ASN A 53 2.90 -68.86 -6.06
CA ASN A 53 3.04 -69.64 -4.84
C ASN A 53 4.16 -69.04 -3.98
N GLY A 54 3.81 -68.28 -2.92
CA GLY A 54 4.78 -67.67 -2.00
C GLY A 54 5.10 -66.19 -2.23
N ALA A 55 4.28 -65.46 -3.00
CA ALA A 55 4.48 -64.02 -3.21
C ALA A 55 4.50 -63.26 -1.87
N LEU A 56 5.63 -62.62 -1.57
CA LEU A 56 5.86 -61.80 -0.38
C LEU A 56 5.25 -60.41 -0.62
N TRP A 57 4.31 -59.99 0.24
CA TRP A 57 3.65 -58.69 0.11
C TRP A 57 4.29 -57.69 1.08
N HIS A 58 5.04 -56.73 0.54
CA HIS A 58 5.74 -55.69 1.30
C HIS A 58 4.97 -54.39 1.30
N LEU A 59 4.99 -53.68 2.43
CA LEU A 59 4.36 -52.37 2.51
C LEU A 59 5.10 -51.42 1.57
N ASN A 60 4.36 -50.83 0.64
CA ASN A 60 4.89 -49.94 -0.39
C ASN A 60 4.30 -48.54 -0.32
N LEU A 61 3.16 -48.38 0.33
CA LEU A 61 2.53 -47.10 0.55
C LEU A 61 1.73 -47.14 1.85
N LEU A 62 1.84 -46.07 2.64
CA LEU A 62 0.94 -45.78 3.74
C LEU A 62 0.73 -44.26 3.81
N ALA A 63 -0.51 -43.84 4.01
CA ALA A 63 -0.85 -42.43 4.16
C ALA A 63 -1.73 -42.20 5.39
N ILE A 64 -1.40 -41.16 6.15
CA ILE A 64 -2.11 -40.73 7.35
C ILE A 64 -2.59 -39.31 7.12
N ASN A 65 -3.89 -39.05 7.29
CA ASN A 65 -4.53 -37.75 7.00
C ASN A 65 -4.27 -37.24 5.57
N GLY A 66 -4.10 -38.14 4.60
CA GLY A 66 -3.75 -37.81 3.22
C GLY A 66 -2.27 -37.53 2.97
N GLU A 67 -1.42 -37.56 4.01
CA GLU A 67 0.03 -37.40 3.89
C GLU A 67 0.73 -38.76 3.83
N TYR A 68 1.62 -38.94 2.84
CA TYR A 68 2.39 -40.16 2.71
C TYR A 68 3.55 -40.18 3.69
N ILE A 69 3.74 -41.34 4.33
CA ILE A 69 4.86 -41.53 5.25
C ILE A 69 6.01 -42.27 4.57
N ASN A 70 7.22 -41.94 4.99
CA ASN A 70 8.43 -42.70 4.70
C ASN A 70 8.26 -44.14 5.18
N LEU A 71 8.58 -45.07 4.28
CA LEU A 71 8.64 -46.49 4.58
C LEU A 71 10.09 -46.95 4.71
N PRO A 72 10.34 -48.08 5.38
CA PRO A 72 11.67 -48.69 5.36
C PRO A 72 12.09 -48.93 3.90
N THR A 73 13.28 -48.47 3.54
CA THR A 73 13.78 -48.57 2.16
C THR A 73 14.24 -49.97 1.79
N THR A 74 14.32 -50.87 2.77
CA THR A 74 14.64 -52.28 2.63
C THR A 74 13.64 -53.11 3.42
N TYR A 75 13.53 -54.38 3.07
CA TYR A 75 12.56 -55.30 3.68
C TYR A 75 13.19 -56.24 4.72
N ASN A 76 14.21 -55.78 5.47
CA ASN A 76 14.79 -56.56 6.54
C ASN A 76 14.04 -56.30 7.85
N VAL A 77 13.84 -57.36 8.63
CA VAL A 77 13.26 -57.25 9.97
C VAL A 77 14.11 -56.32 10.84
N GLY A 78 13.45 -55.35 11.49
CA GLY A 78 14.05 -54.28 12.28
C GLY A 78 14.31 -52.99 11.50
N ASP A 79 14.16 -52.99 10.17
CA ASP A 79 14.27 -51.77 9.39
C ASP A 79 13.11 -50.83 9.76
N SER A 80 13.43 -49.54 9.89
CA SER A 80 12.47 -48.52 10.30
C SER A 80 12.64 -47.23 9.51
N ALA A 81 11.56 -46.46 9.46
CA ALA A 81 11.53 -45.13 8.88
C ALA A 81 10.68 -44.20 9.76
N THR A 82 10.99 -42.91 9.70
CA THR A 82 10.27 -41.88 10.46
C THR A 82 9.83 -40.76 9.52
N THR A 83 8.65 -40.22 9.76
CA THR A 83 8.05 -39.08 9.05
C THR A 83 7.48 -38.10 10.05
N GLU A 84 7.70 -36.81 9.85
CA GLU A 84 6.94 -35.76 10.53
C GLU A 84 5.80 -35.32 9.60
N LEU A 85 4.56 -35.41 10.07
CA LEU A 85 3.39 -34.91 9.32
C LEU A 85 3.38 -33.37 9.33
N SER A 86 2.69 -32.76 8.38
CA SER A 86 2.53 -31.30 8.30
C SER A 86 1.86 -30.70 9.54
N THR A 87 1.09 -31.52 10.25
CA THR A 87 0.43 -31.21 11.52
C THR A 87 1.35 -31.34 12.76
N GLY A 88 2.57 -31.85 12.59
CA GLY A 88 3.62 -31.93 13.63
C GLY A 88 3.67 -33.25 14.42
N GLU A 89 2.87 -34.24 14.05
CA GLU A 89 2.95 -35.60 14.57
C GLU A 89 4.13 -36.37 13.97
N SER A 90 4.83 -37.14 14.81
CA SER A 90 5.94 -37.99 14.38
C SER A 90 5.48 -39.44 14.24
N VAL A 91 5.58 -39.98 13.02
CA VAL A 91 5.19 -41.34 12.66
C VAL A 91 6.46 -42.18 12.45
N THR A 92 6.63 -43.22 13.25
CA THR A 92 7.69 -44.22 13.08
C THR A 92 7.08 -45.54 12.67
N ILE A 93 7.62 -46.13 11.62
CA ILE A 93 7.27 -47.47 11.16
C ILE A 93 8.46 -48.40 11.31
N GLU A 94 8.23 -49.62 11.78
CA GLU A 94 9.25 -50.65 11.94
C GLU A 94 8.73 -51.97 11.38
N LEU A 95 9.50 -52.65 10.53
CA LEU A 95 9.18 -54.01 10.09
C LEU A 95 9.52 -55.00 11.21
N LEU A 96 8.50 -55.58 11.86
CA LEU A 96 8.66 -56.40 13.06
C LEU A 96 8.93 -57.89 12.79
N ASP A 97 8.26 -58.47 11.81
CA ASP A 97 8.33 -59.93 11.57
C ASP A 97 8.01 -60.28 10.11
N ASP A 98 8.61 -61.37 9.61
CA ASP A 98 8.34 -61.99 8.30
C ASP A 98 7.60 -63.34 8.43
N LYS A 99 7.01 -63.60 9.60
CA LYS A 99 6.54 -64.93 9.99
C LYS A 99 5.21 -65.37 9.37
N SER A 100 5.17 -66.68 9.15
CA SER A 100 4.32 -67.45 8.24
C SER A 100 3.09 -68.11 8.88
N ASP A 101 2.51 -67.60 9.98
CA ASP A 101 1.59 -68.44 10.76
C ASP A 101 0.28 -67.79 11.28
N TYR A 102 0.01 -66.51 11.04
CA TYR A 102 -1.10 -65.85 11.76
C TYR A 102 -2.50 -66.02 11.14
N ARG A 103 -2.63 -66.34 9.84
CA ARG A 103 -3.94 -66.58 9.20
C ARG A 103 -4.20 -68.05 8.84
N ASN A 104 -3.72 -68.98 9.67
CA ASN A 104 -4.10 -70.39 9.62
C ASN A 104 -5.50 -70.65 10.22
N PHE A 105 -6.47 -69.79 9.94
CA PHE A 105 -7.86 -69.97 10.37
C PHE A 105 -8.72 -70.34 9.15
N LEU A 106 -9.02 -71.64 9.04
CA LEU A 106 -10.13 -72.25 8.29
C LEU A 106 -9.92 -72.72 6.83
N LEU A 107 -8.71 -73.10 6.41
CA LEU A 107 -8.56 -73.87 5.15
C LEU A 107 -8.30 -75.36 5.45
N TYR A 108 -9.26 -76.19 5.07
CA TYR A 108 -9.37 -77.63 5.35
C TYR A 108 -8.39 -78.52 4.56
N ASP A 109 -7.27 -77.98 4.06
CA ASP A 109 -6.33 -78.75 3.23
C ASP A 109 -4.86 -78.36 3.54
N ILE A 110 -4.28 -79.08 4.49
CA ILE A 110 -2.99 -78.80 5.16
C ILE A 110 -1.76 -79.13 4.30
N ASP A 111 -1.93 -79.76 3.14
CA ASP A 111 -0.80 -80.30 2.38
C ASP A 111 -0.25 -79.37 1.28
N ASN A 112 -0.94 -78.26 0.93
CA ASN A 112 -0.50 -77.33 -0.14
C ASN A 112 -0.12 -75.91 0.33
N TYR A 113 -0.31 -75.55 1.60
CA TYR A 113 -0.20 -74.16 2.09
C TYR A 113 0.84 -73.95 3.22
N GLN A 114 1.84 -74.85 3.33
CA GLN A 114 2.84 -74.85 4.42
C GLN A 114 3.79 -73.63 4.46
N ASN A 115 3.69 -72.66 3.55
CA ASN A 115 4.68 -71.57 3.40
C ASN A 115 4.07 -70.17 3.18
N ALA A 116 2.81 -69.93 3.53
CA ALA A 116 2.22 -68.61 3.34
C ALA A 116 2.84 -67.60 4.33
N LYS A 117 3.65 -66.67 3.82
CA LYS A 117 4.31 -65.60 4.59
C LYS A 117 3.49 -64.31 4.54
N CYS A 118 3.47 -63.59 5.65
CA CYS A 118 2.96 -62.22 5.78
C CYS A 118 4.03 -61.34 6.47
N TYR A 119 3.98 -60.03 6.23
CA TYR A 119 4.85 -59.05 6.86
C TYR A 119 4.04 -58.23 7.85
N GLU A 120 4.58 -58.07 9.06
CA GLU A 120 3.99 -57.23 10.09
C GLU A 120 4.84 -55.97 10.28
N TYR A 121 4.21 -54.81 10.09
CA TYR A 121 4.80 -53.51 10.37
C TYR A 121 4.15 -52.93 11.62
N LYS A 122 4.95 -52.41 12.54
CA LYS A 122 4.46 -51.62 13.66
C LYS A 122 4.56 -50.16 13.35
N ILE A 123 3.45 -49.45 13.50
CA ILE A 123 3.38 -48.01 13.37
C ILE A 123 3.23 -47.42 14.77
N ILE A 124 4.02 -46.40 15.06
CA ILE A 124 4.01 -45.62 16.30
C ILE A 124 3.86 -44.16 15.92
N ILE A 125 2.78 -43.52 16.37
CA ILE A 125 2.52 -42.10 16.17
C ILE A 125 2.68 -41.42 17.52
N THR A 126 3.52 -40.39 17.60
CA THR A 126 3.77 -39.62 18.82
C THR A 126 3.44 -38.14 18.60
N ASN A 127 3.29 -37.39 19.70
CA ASN A 127 3.02 -35.96 19.66
C ASN A 127 1.66 -35.59 19.04
N ILE A 128 0.61 -36.37 19.33
CA ILE A 128 -0.70 -36.25 18.66
C ILE A 128 -1.47 -35.02 19.12
N TYR A 129 -1.83 -34.13 18.19
CA TYR A 129 -2.68 -32.95 18.41
C TYR A 129 -3.85 -32.82 17.41
N HIS A 130 -4.07 -33.82 16.57
CA HIS A 130 -5.15 -33.84 15.59
C HIS A 130 -5.78 -35.23 15.49
N ASP A 131 -7.00 -35.28 14.95
CA ASP A 131 -7.61 -36.54 14.55
C ASP A 131 -6.75 -37.21 13.48
N LEU A 132 -6.68 -38.53 13.54
CA LEU A 132 -5.84 -39.36 12.68
C LEU A 132 -6.71 -40.31 11.87
N GLU A 133 -6.53 -40.32 10.55
CA GLU A 133 -7.17 -41.24 9.61
C GLU A 133 -6.10 -41.97 8.81
N ILE A 134 -6.12 -43.30 8.82
CA ILE A 134 -5.38 -44.08 7.82
C ILE A 134 -6.12 -43.95 6.50
N SER A 135 -5.64 -43.02 5.70
CA SER A 135 -6.27 -42.60 4.45
C SER A 135 -6.04 -43.58 3.30
N GLU A 136 -4.88 -44.26 3.26
CA GLU A 136 -4.52 -45.21 2.21
C GLU A 136 -3.42 -46.16 2.67
N GLY A 137 -3.42 -47.40 2.19
CA GLY A 137 -2.31 -48.34 2.36
C GLY A 137 -2.21 -49.30 1.18
N ASN A 138 -1.00 -49.73 0.84
CA ASN A 138 -0.81 -50.74 -0.20
C ASN A 138 0.40 -51.62 0.10
N PHE A 139 0.17 -52.92 0.08
CA PHE A 139 1.21 -53.91 0.01
C PHE A 139 1.42 -54.38 -1.44
N LYS A 140 2.67 -54.40 -1.89
CA LYS A 140 3.03 -54.88 -3.22
C LYS A 140 3.78 -56.20 -3.17
N SER A 141 3.71 -56.96 -4.25
CA SER A 141 4.48 -58.19 -4.39
C SER A 141 5.98 -57.88 -4.51
N ALA A 142 6.82 -58.61 -3.78
CA ALA A 142 8.27 -58.59 -3.88
C ALA A 142 8.79 -59.06 -5.24
N GLU A 143 7.95 -59.73 -6.04
CA GLU A 143 8.31 -60.21 -7.36
C GLU A 143 8.07 -59.16 -8.46
N ARG A 144 7.56 -57.97 -8.09
CA ARG A 144 7.28 -56.87 -9.01
C ARG A 144 8.07 -55.62 -8.63
N SER A 145 8.86 -55.17 -9.60
CA SER A 145 9.50 -53.87 -9.56
C SER A 145 8.52 -52.83 -10.11
N GLU A 146 8.16 -51.87 -9.26
CA GLU A 146 7.10 -50.89 -9.53
C GLU A 146 7.66 -49.49 -9.30
N LEU A 147 7.19 -48.54 -10.13
CA LEU A 147 7.49 -47.13 -10.00
C LEU A 147 6.26 -46.39 -9.50
N ILE A 148 6.44 -45.46 -8.57
CA ILE A 148 5.33 -44.70 -7.97
C ILE A 148 5.61 -43.20 -7.97
N LEU A 149 4.64 -42.41 -8.43
CA LEU A 149 4.71 -40.94 -8.38
C LEU A 149 4.43 -40.45 -6.96
N LYS A 150 5.44 -40.06 -6.20
CA LYS A 150 5.31 -39.61 -4.80
C LYS A 150 5.19 -38.10 -4.63
N GLN A 151 5.63 -37.32 -5.62
CA GLN A 151 5.44 -35.87 -5.66
C GLN A 151 5.36 -35.42 -7.12
N ILE A 152 4.42 -34.52 -7.41
CA ILE A 152 4.20 -33.95 -8.76
C ILE A 152 3.89 -32.45 -8.66
N GLU A 153 4.71 -31.73 -7.90
CA GLU A 153 4.50 -30.30 -7.64
C GLU A 153 4.76 -29.46 -8.90
N GLY A 154 3.80 -28.60 -9.24
CA GLY A 154 3.87 -27.77 -10.45
C GLY A 154 3.61 -28.53 -11.76
N VAL A 155 3.23 -29.81 -11.70
CA VAL A 155 2.92 -30.62 -12.89
C VAL A 155 1.43 -30.51 -13.24
N ASN A 156 1.11 -30.20 -14.50
CA ASN A 156 -0.26 -30.14 -15.00
C ASN A 156 -0.79 -31.52 -15.37
N GLU A 157 -0.01 -32.26 -16.15
CA GLU A 157 -0.32 -33.61 -16.57
C GLU A 157 0.97 -34.41 -16.74
N ILE A 158 0.89 -35.72 -16.49
CA ILE A 158 1.99 -36.66 -16.66
C ILE A 158 1.46 -37.97 -17.22
N THR A 159 2.28 -38.65 -18.01
CA THR A 159 1.97 -39.96 -18.59
C THR A 159 3.24 -40.80 -18.61
N GLY A 160 3.15 -42.03 -18.11
CA GLY A 160 4.27 -42.97 -18.02
C GLY A 160 4.01 -44.25 -18.80
N TRP A 161 5.08 -44.90 -19.25
CA TRP A 161 5.01 -46.22 -19.84
C TRP A 161 4.79 -47.28 -18.76
N ASP A 162 3.67 -48.01 -18.83
CA ASP A 162 3.37 -49.14 -17.94
C ASP A 162 3.62 -50.47 -18.65
N PHE A 163 4.59 -51.23 -18.16
CA PHE A 163 4.96 -52.50 -18.77
C PHE A 163 3.88 -53.58 -18.60
N ARG A 164 3.02 -53.47 -17.59
CA ARG A 164 1.98 -54.48 -17.31
C ARG A 164 0.91 -54.48 -18.38
N ASN A 165 0.44 -53.29 -18.73
CA ASN A 165 -0.62 -53.11 -19.72
C ASN A 165 -0.05 -52.90 -21.14
N GLU A 166 1.27 -52.75 -21.26
CA GLU A 166 1.98 -52.44 -22.51
C GLU A 166 1.41 -51.18 -23.17
N GLU A 167 1.09 -50.16 -22.36
CA GLU A 167 0.48 -48.91 -22.80
C GLU A 167 0.97 -47.69 -22.00
N TRP A 168 0.71 -46.51 -22.55
CA TRP A 168 0.93 -45.24 -21.87
C TRP A 168 -0.25 -44.93 -20.95
N LEU A 169 0.01 -44.76 -19.66
CA LEU A 169 -1.01 -44.46 -18.65
C LEU A 169 -0.85 -43.04 -18.14
N GLU A 170 -1.98 -42.33 -18.05
CA GLU A 170 -2.03 -41.04 -17.36
C GLU A 170 -1.73 -41.23 -15.86
N GLY A 171 -0.90 -40.34 -15.34
CA GLY A 171 -0.45 -40.37 -13.96
C GLY A 171 -1.07 -39.26 -13.12
N SER A 172 -1.33 -39.60 -11.88
CA SER A 172 -1.58 -38.69 -10.77
C SER A 172 -0.67 -39.07 -9.61
N LEU A 173 -0.74 -38.30 -8.53
CA LEU A 173 -0.07 -38.65 -7.28
C LEU A 173 -0.42 -40.10 -6.88
N ASN A 174 0.61 -40.90 -6.64
CA ASN A 174 0.64 -42.35 -6.36
C ASN A 174 0.17 -43.30 -7.47
N THR A 175 0.06 -42.84 -8.72
CA THR A 175 -0.06 -43.78 -9.82
C THR A 175 1.18 -44.69 -9.84
N VAL A 176 0.91 -45.99 -9.92
CA VAL A 176 1.91 -47.05 -9.96
C VAL A 176 2.05 -47.57 -11.38
N TYR A 177 3.30 -47.72 -11.83
CA TYR A 177 3.67 -48.27 -13.14
C TYR A 177 4.52 -49.51 -12.93
N LEU A 178 4.32 -50.55 -13.74
CA LEU A 178 5.22 -51.69 -13.77
C LEU A 178 6.50 -51.31 -14.51
N GLN A 179 7.65 -51.65 -13.91
CA GLN A 179 8.94 -51.42 -14.52
C GLN A 179 9.11 -52.23 -15.81
N THR A 180 9.70 -51.63 -16.85
CA THR A 180 10.07 -52.33 -18.08
C THR A 180 11.10 -53.41 -17.77
N ASP A 181 10.97 -54.59 -18.38
CA ASP A 181 11.93 -55.68 -18.17
C ASP A 181 13.39 -55.21 -18.38
N THR A 182 14.26 -55.56 -17.43
CA THR A 182 15.69 -55.23 -17.42
C THR A 182 16.42 -55.66 -18.70
N ASP A 183 15.91 -56.69 -19.39
CA ASP A 183 16.52 -57.23 -20.62
C ASP A 183 16.20 -56.42 -21.89
N VAL A 184 15.14 -55.58 -21.89
CA VAL A 184 14.72 -54.83 -23.10
C VAL A 184 15.47 -53.51 -23.30
N GLY A 185 16.18 -53.03 -22.28
CA GLY A 185 17.13 -51.91 -22.38
C GLY A 185 16.52 -50.52 -22.65
N THR A 186 15.19 -50.40 -22.68
CA THR A 186 14.46 -49.14 -22.65
C THR A 186 13.93 -48.98 -21.23
N GLY A 187 14.31 -47.91 -20.54
CA GLY A 187 13.86 -47.64 -19.17
C GLY A 187 12.34 -47.42 -19.08
N ASN A 188 11.88 -46.93 -17.93
CA ASN A 188 10.52 -46.40 -17.82
C ASN A 188 10.52 -44.92 -18.20
N GLU A 189 9.84 -44.63 -19.29
CA GLU A 189 9.75 -43.30 -19.87
C GLU A 189 8.52 -42.56 -19.36
N PHE A 190 8.67 -41.26 -19.12
CA PHE A 190 7.62 -40.38 -18.66
C PHE A 190 7.63 -39.07 -19.45
N TYR A 191 6.44 -38.58 -19.75
CA TYR A 191 6.20 -37.30 -20.43
C TYR A 191 5.25 -36.47 -19.58
N PHE A 192 5.54 -35.18 -19.43
CA PHE A 192 4.76 -34.29 -18.59
C PHE A 192 4.82 -32.84 -19.05
N SER A 193 3.87 -32.05 -18.61
CA SER A 193 3.82 -30.59 -18.80
C SER A 193 3.64 -29.91 -17.46
N LEU A 194 4.15 -28.69 -17.33
CA LEU A 194 3.99 -27.92 -16.12
C LEU A 194 2.65 -27.18 -16.08
N LEU A 195 2.20 -26.87 -14.87
CA LEU A 195 1.14 -25.89 -14.65
C LEU A 195 1.65 -24.53 -15.10
N GLU A 196 0.76 -23.70 -15.64
CA GLU A 196 1.08 -22.32 -15.99
C GLU A 196 1.72 -21.60 -14.79
N GLY A 197 2.80 -20.86 -15.04
CA GLY A 197 3.58 -20.16 -14.00
C GLY A 197 4.58 -21.04 -13.25
N TYR A 198 4.82 -22.28 -13.69
CA TYR A 198 5.92 -23.12 -13.23
C TYR A 198 6.97 -23.34 -14.32
N THR A 199 8.23 -23.50 -13.92
CA THR A 199 9.39 -23.68 -14.81
C THR A 199 10.45 -24.57 -14.15
N ASN A 200 11.53 -24.85 -14.88
CA ASN A 200 12.73 -25.57 -14.39
C ASN A 200 12.43 -26.88 -13.63
N PRO A 201 11.70 -27.84 -14.22
CA PRO A 201 11.34 -29.05 -13.50
C PRO A 201 12.55 -29.88 -13.10
N GLN A 202 12.51 -30.45 -11.90
CA GLN A 202 13.49 -31.37 -11.36
C GLN A 202 12.83 -32.71 -11.06
N VAL A 203 13.52 -33.80 -11.41
CA VAL A 203 13.06 -35.16 -11.10
C VAL A 203 14.09 -35.83 -10.21
N THR A 204 13.65 -36.30 -9.06
CA THR A 204 14.44 -37.07 -8.11
C THR A 204 13.81 -38.45 -7.96
N VAL A 205 14.63 -39.49 -7.98
CA VAL A 205 14.22 -40.87 -7.75
C VAL A 205 14.81 -41.37 -6.45
N ILE A 206 14.01 -42.06 -5.65
CA ILE A 206 14.47 -42.80 -4.46
C ILE A 206 14.20 -44.28 -4.70
N SER A 207 15.24 -45.11 -4.58
CA SER A 207 15.12 -46.57 -4.70
C SER A 207 16.07 -47.26 -3.75
N ASN A 208 15.57 -48.19 -2.95
CA ASN A 208 16.37 -48.96 -1.97
C ASN A 208 17.28 -48.10 -1.07
N GLY A 209 16.89 -46.87 -0.74
CA GLY A 209 17.65 -45.95 0.11
C GLY A 209 18.69 -45.11 -0.63
N HIS A 210 18.75 -45.20 -1.96
CA HIS A 210 19.55 -44.35 -2.82
C HIS A 210 18.68 -43.25 -3.44
N THR A 211 19.15 -42.00 -3.35
CA THR A 211 18.53 -40.84 -3.99
C THR A 211 19.35 -40.42 -5.21
N LYS A 212 18.68 -40.18 -6.34
CA LYS A 212 19.33 -39.80 -7.60
C LYS A 212 18.50 -38.78 -8.37
N ASN A 213 19.16 -37.76 -8.90
CA ASN A 213 18.54 -36.81 -9.83
C ASN A 213 18.51 -37.40 -11.23
N ILE A 214 17.37 -37.30 -11.90
CA ILE A 214 17.16 -37.76 -13.25
C ILE A 214 17.19 -36.57 -14.20
N ASN A 215 17.84 -36.74 -15.34
CA ASN A 215 17.88 -35.72 -16.37
C ASN A 215 16.48 -35.50 -16.96
N VAL A 216 16.06 -34.24 -17.03
CA VAL A 216 14.82 -33.82 -17.68
C VAL A 216 15.16 -33.18 -19.01
N GLU A 217 14.49 -33.63 -20.06
CA GLU A 217 14.72 -33.24 -21.45
C GLU A 217 13.51 -32.46 -21.98
N LEU A 218 13.76 -31.46 -22.82
CA LEU A 218 12.70 -30.79 -23.58
C LEU A 218 12.27 -31.67 -24.74
N VAL A 219 10.98 -31.98 -24.83
CA VAL A 219 10.42 -32.83 -25.90
C VAL A 219 10.63 -32.20 -27.27
N SER A 220 10.57 -30.86 -27.36
CA SER A 220 10.79 -30.09 -28.58
C SER A 220 12.20 -30.23 -29.17
N GLU A 221 13.18 -30.64 -28.35
CA GLU A 221 14.57 -30.85 -28.77
C GLU A 221 14.86 -32.31 -29.18
N MET A 222 13.88 -33.20 -29.01
CA MET A 222 14.04 -34.62 -29.31
C MET A 222 13.85 -34.92 -30.81
N GLY A 223 14.81 -35.64 -31.40
CA GLY A 223 14.75 -36.02 -32.82
C GLY A 223 13.80 -37.19 -33.15
N ASN A 224 13.57 -38.09 -32.19
CA ASN A 224 12.60 -39.18 -32.27
C ASN A 224 12.01 -39.42 -30.87
N VAL A 225 10.68 -39.42 -30.77
CA VAL A 225 9.94 -39.85 -29.58
C VAL A 225 9.46 -41.29 -29.72
N SER A 226 9.24 -41.94 -28.59
CA SER A 226 8.76 -43.31 -28.52
C SER A 226 7.39 -43.48 -29.19
N GLY A 227 7.17 -44.64 -29.81
CA GLY A 227 5.92 -44.91 -30.52
C GLY A 227 4.71 -44.90 -29.58
N GLY A 228 3.60 -44.33 -30.04
CA GLY A 228 2.32 -44.37 -29.32
C GLY A 228 2.01 -43.17 -28.42
N ILE A 229 2.91 -42.18 -28.33
CA ILE A 229 2.66 -40.90 -27.66
C ILE A 229 2.70 -39.74 -28.67
N ASP A 230 1.84 -38.75 -28.50
CA ASP A 230 1.94 -37.48 -29.26
C ASP A 230 2.95 -36.57 -28.55
N PRO A 231 4.14 -36.35 -29.12
CA PRO A 231 5.16 -35.51 -28.49
C PRO A 231 4.70 -34.06 -28.32
N ASN A 232 3.77 -33.58 -29.14
CA ASN A 232 3.35 -32.18 -29.10
C ASN A 232 2.42 -31.87 -27.93
N ARG A 233 1.97 -32.90 -27.19
CA ARG A 233 1.14 -32.73 -25.98
C ARG A 233 1.98 -32.34 -24.76
N TYR A 234 3.25 -32.74 -24.73
CA TYR A 234 4.09 -32.62 -23.53
C TYR A 234 5.30 -31.73 -23.75
N GLU A 235 5.69 -31.00 -22.71
CA GLU A 235 6.84 -30.09 -22.73
C GLU A 235 8.14 -30.82 -22.37
N TYR A 236 8.06 -31.71 -21.38
CA TYR A 236 9.20 -32.36 -20.75
C TYR A 236 9.10 -33.87 -20.78
N ARG A 237 10.27 -34.51 -20.72
CA ARG A 237 10.42 -35.96 -20.62
C ARG A 237 11.53 -36.31 -19.65
N PHE A 238 11.38 -37.44 -18.97
CA PHE A 238 12.49 -38.11 -18.30
C PHE A 238 12.40 -39.62 -18.51
N ASN A 239 13.51 -40.33 -18.27
CA ASN A 239 13.56 -41.78 -18.35
C ASN A 239 14.33 -42.35 -17.16
N ILE A 240 13.77 -43.37 -16.54
CA ILE A 240 14.39 -44.12 -15.45
C ILE A 240 15.05 -45.35 -16.07
N ASP A 241 16.39 -45.38 -16.13
CA ASP A 241 17.13 -46.48 -16.75
C ASP A 241 17.13 -47.72 -15.83
N ASN A 242 16.47 -48.78 -16.30
CA ASN A 242 16.35 -50.04 -15.55
C ASN A 242 17.67 -50.81 -15.48
N LYS A 243 18.74 -50.35 -16.14
CA LYS A 243 20.11 -50.89 -15.97
C LYS A 243 20.94 -50.13 -14.95
N ASP A 244 20.45 -49.01 -14.45
CA ASP A 244 21.16 -48.20 -13.49
C ASP A 244 21.11 -48.85 -12.11
N ALA A 245 22.23 -49.41 -11.67
CA ALA A 245 22.32 -50.19 -10.43
C ALA A 245 22.02 -49.37 -9.16
N GLU A 246 22.01 -48.04 -9.22
CA GLU A 246 21.67 -47.17 -8.07
C GLU A 246 20.16 -46.97 -7.92
N ILE A 247 19.40 -47.11 -9.00
CA ILE A 247 17.95 -46.84 -9.03
C ILE A 247 17.11 -48.00 -9.58
N ASN A 248 17.75 -49.11 -9.96
CA ASN A 248 17.09 -50.36 -10.29
C ASN A 248 16.77 -51.13 -9.00
N GLY A 249 15.50 -51.47 -8.80
CA GLY A 249 15.04 -52.09 -7.57
C GLY A 249 13.52 -52.20 -7.49
N ASP A 250 13.05 -52.79 -6.39
CA ASP A 250 11.65 -53.16 -6.28
C ASP A 250 10.73 -51.96 -5.96
N ASN A 251 11.18 -51.01 -5.13
CA ASN A 251 10.42 -49.80 -4.79
C ASN A 251 11.12 -48.54 -5.33
N ILE A 252 10.64 -48.04 -6.47
CA ILE A 252 11.17 -46.84 -7.11
C ILE A 252 10.17 -45.71 -6.94
N GLU A 253 10.53 -44.73 -6.13
CA GLU A 253 9.73 -43.54 -5.86
C GLU A 253 10.19 -42.37 -6.73
N ILE A 254 9.25 -41.65 -7.33
CA ILE A 254 9.51 -40.54 -8.23
C ILE A 254 8.97 -39.25 -7.62
N TYR A 255 9.84 -38.26 -7.49
CA TYR A 255 9.53 -36.93 -6.97
C TYR A 255 9.80 -35.91 -8.06
N ILE A 256 8.76 -35.21 -8.50
CA ILE A 256 8.83 -34.14 -9.49
C ILE A 256 8.48 -32.84 -8.79
N THR A 257 9.36 -31.85 -8.93
CA THR A 257 9.13 -30.48 -8.48
C THR A 257 9.40 -29.51 -9.62
N ALA A 258 8.77 -28.35 -9.57
CA ALA A 258 9.04 -27.25 -10.49
C ALA A 258 9.09 -25.94 -9.71
N GLU A 259 9.88 -25.00 -10.21
CA GLU A 259 10.02 -23.68 -9.62
C GLU A 259 8.87 -22.79 -10.12
N LYS A 260 8.39 -21.86 -9.29
CA LYS A 260 7.46 -20.83 -9.76
C LYS A 260 8.22 -19.83 -10.63
N GLU A 261 7.63 -19.44 -11.75
CA GLU A 261 8.13 -18.32 -12.54
C GLU A 261 8.03 -17.03 -11.75
N ILE A 262 9.11 -16.25 -11.83
CA ILE A 262 9.23 -14.98 -11.14
C ILE A 262 9.33 -13.87 -12.18
N TYR A 263 8.48 -12.85 -12.01
CA TYR A 263 8.48 -11.67 -12.85
C TYR A 263 9.03 -10.46 -12.10
N THR A 264 9.77 -9.62 -12.81
CA THR A 264 10.27 -8.34 -12.32
C THR A 264 9.69 -7.20 -13.15
N VAL A 265 9.62 -6.01 -12.56
CA VAL A 265 9.04 -4.84 -13.21
C VAL A 265 10.08 -3.74 -13.33
N GLN A 266 10.08 -3.08 -14.47
CA GLN A 266 10.90 -1.90 -14.71
C GLN A 266 10.12 -0.85 -15.52
N TYR A 267 10.62 0.38 -15.49
CA TYR A 267 9.95 1.54 -16.06
C TYR A 267 10.90 2.29 -17.00
N ASP A 268 10.42 2.52 -18.21
CA ASP A 268 10.96 3.51 -19.14
C ASP A 268 10.15 4.80 -18.92
N THR A 269 10.74 5.73 -18.19
CA THR A 269 10.05 6.95 -17.72
C THR A 269 10.03 8.05 -18.79
N ASN A 270 10.88 7.94 -19.80
CA ASN A 270 11.02 8.92 -20.87
C ASN A 270 10.32 8.51 -22.17
N GLY A 271 9.86 7.26 -22.27
CA GLY A 271 9.21 6.74 -23.48
C GLY A 271 10.18 6.49 -24.63
N ASP A 272 11.49 6.40 -24.36
CA ASP A 272 12.55 6.34 -25.37
C ASP A 272 13.15 4.93 -25.56
N GLY A 273 12.62 3.94 -24.84
CA GLY A 273 13.07 2.56 -24.83
C GLY A 273 14.20 2.28 -23.85
N ILE A 274 14.60 3.25 -23.01
CA ILE A 274 15.65 3.09 -22.01
C ILE A 274 15.01 2.91 -20.63
N VAL A 275 15.49 1.92 -19.89
CA VAL A 275 15.01 1.65 -18.52
C VAL A 275 15.67 2.62 -17.55
N ASP A 276 14.84 3.40 -16.85
CA ASP A 276 15.29 4.40 -15.88
C ASP A 276 15.14 3.92 -14.43
N GLN A 277 14.09 3.13 -14.16
CA GLN A 277 13.76 2.66 -12.82
C GLN A 277 13.42 1.16 -12.82
N LYS A 278 13.69 0.49 -11.71
CA LYS A 278 13.28 -0.89 -11.45
C LYS A 278 12.51 -0.99 -10.17
N ASP A 279 11.45 -1.79 -10.19
CA ASP A 279 10.83 -2.28 -8.98
C ASP A 279 11.78 -3.28 -8.30
N SER A 280 11.81 -3.26 -6.97
CA SER A 280 12.62 -4.19 -6.17
C SER A 280 11.86 -5.47 -5.80
N ILE A 281 10.55 -5.50 -6.04
CA ILE A 281 9.67 -6.62 -5.73
C ILE A 281 9.67 -7.62 -6.89
N ALA A 282 9.63 -8.90 -6.51
CA ALA A 282 9.41 -10.03 -7.38
C ALA A 282 7.94 -10.47 -7.32
N TYR A 283 7.37 -10.78 -8.49
CA TYR A 283 5.96 -11.07 -8.68
C TYR A 283 5.75 -12.48 -9.21
N THR A 284 4.59 -13.07 -8.94
CA THR A 284 4.16 -14.36 -9.52
C THR A 284 2.76 -14.22 -10.11
N ILE A 285 2.28 -15.22 -10.87
CA ILE A 285 0.88 -15.23 -11.33
C ILE A 285 -0.11 -15.78 -10.29
N PHE A 286 0.36 -16.25 -9.13
CA PHE A 286 -0.48 -16.96 -8.17
C PHE A 286 -1.16 -16.01 -7.20
N GLU A 287 -2.48 -16.14 -7.05
CA GLU A 287 -3.27 -15.30 -6.15
C GLU A 287 -2.75 -15.38 -4.70
N GLY A 288 -2.49 -14.21 -4.10
CA GLY A 288 -1.95 -14.11 -2.75
C GLY A 288 -0.42 -14.16 -2.66
N GLU A 289 0.29 -14.35 -3.78
CA GLU A 289 1.75 -14.42 -3.85
C GLU A 289 2.35 -13.28 -4.69
N ASN A 290 2.14 -12.04 -4.25
CA ASN A 290 2.56 -10.82 -4.96
C ASN A 290 2.18 -10.87 -6.45
N ASN A 291 0.89 -11.05 -6.74
CA ASN A 291 0.38 -11.11 -8.10
C ASN A 291 -0.28 -9.80 -8.57
N GLU A 292 -0.09 -8.71 -7.82
CA GLU A 292 -0.63 -7.39 -8.14
C GLU A 292 0.42 -6.30 -7.94
N LEU A 293 0.45 -5.34 -8.86
CA LEU A 293 1.27 -4.14 -8.84
C LEU A 293 0.36 -2.91 -8.87
N ILE A 294 0.63 -1.93 -8.01
CA ILE A 294 0.04 -0.59 -8.13
C ILE A 294 0.96 0.26 -8.99
N LEU A 295 0.45 0.78 -10.11
CA LEU A 295 1.26 1.58 -11.02
C LEU A 295 1.65 2.91 -10.36
N PRO A 296 2.91 3.34 -10.50
CA PRO A 296 3.41 4.53 -9.83
C PRO A 296 2.77 5.80 -10.39
N GLU A 297 2.95 6.90 -9.63
CA GLU A 297 2.60 8.25 -10.06
C GLU A 297 3.32 8.68 -11.33
N GLU A 298 2.92 9.82 -11.90
CA GLU A 298 3.58 10.37 -13.08
C GLU A 298 5.10 10.54 -12.86
N PRO A 299 5.94 10.14 -13.83
CA PRO A 299 7.38 10.36 -13.74
C PRO A 299 7.75 11.84 -13.90
N GLU A 300 9.02 12.18 -13.72
CA GLU A 300 9.53 13.51 -14.08
C GLU A 300 9.71 13.60 -15.60
N TYR A 301 9.11 14.62 -16.24
CA TYR A 301 9.24 14.90 -17.68
C TYR A 301 9.12 16.41 -17.95
N ASP A 302 9.52 16.86 -19.15
CA ASP A 302 9.32 18.26 -19.54
C ASP A 302 7.84 18.54 -19.85
N LYS A 303 7.11 18.94 -18.80
CA LYS A 303 5.70 19.30 -18.85
C LYS A 303 5.39 20.44 -19.83
N ARG A 304 6.40 21.19 -20.32
CA ARG A 304 6.21 22.24 -21.34
C ARG A 304 6.15 21.70 -22.77
N GLN A 305 6.55 20.46 -22.98
CA GLN A 305 6.61 19.84 -24.30
C GLN A 305 5.66 18.65 -24.43
N PHE A 306 5.48 17.90 -23.34
CA PHE A 306 4.73 16.65 -23.34
C PHE A 306 3.63 16.63 -22.29
N VAL A 307 2.67 15.74 -22.51
CA VAL A 307 1.64 15.34 -21.56
C VAL A 307 1.83 13.85 -21.27
N PHE A 308 1.94 13.49 -19.99
CA PHE A 308 1.92 12.10 -19.58
C PHE A 308 0.50 11.56 -19.60
N GLU A 309 0.24 10.60 -20.50
CA GLU A 309 -1.07 9.95 -20.62
C GLU A 309 -1.22 8.74 -19.71
N GLY A 310 -0.11 8.16 -19.21
CA GLY A 310 -0.11 6.95 -18.40
C GLY A 310 1.04 6.01 -18.75
N TRP A 311 1.02 4.84 -18.13
CA TRP A 311 1.96 3.75 -18.36
C TRP A 311 1.41 2.80 -19.42
N GLU A 312 2.17 2.54 -20.48
CA GLU A 312 1.81 1.61 -21.54
C GLU A 312 2.50 0.26 -21.33
N TYR A 313 1.74 -0.82 -21.45
CA TYR A 313 2.26 -2.18 -21.50
C TYR A 313 1.34 -3.06 -22.36
N ASN A 314 1.94 -3.84 -23.26
CA ASN A 314 1.26 -4.73 -24.21
C ASN A 314 0.08 -4.05 -24.95
N GLY A 315 0.29 -2.80 -25.39
CA GLY A 315 -0.71 -1.98 -26.09
C GLY A 315 -1.88 -1.47 -25.24
N LYS A 316 -1.86 -1.68 -23.92
CA LYS A 316 -2.84 -1.14 -22.97
C LYS A 316 -2.23 0.01 -22.18
N LEU A 317 -3.02 1.07 -21.99
CA LEU A 317 -2.67 2.24 -21.19
C LEU A 317 -3.26 2.10 -19.78
N TYR A 318 -2.41 2.34 -18.78
CA TYR A 318 -2.72 2.31 -17.34
C TYR A 318 -2.51 3.70 -16.76
N LYS A 319 -3.40 4.13 -15.86
CA LYS A 319 -3.26 5.39 -15.12
C LYS A 319 -2.45 5.18 -13.84
N PRO A 320 -1.87 6.27 -13.28
CA PRO A 320 -1.35 6.23 -11.92
C PRO A 320 -2.34 5.61 -10.94
N ASN A 321 -1.84 4.76 -10.05
CA ASN A 321 -2.59 3.99 -9.07
C ASN A 321 -3.53 2.91 -9.62
N ASP A 322 -3.54 2.65 -10.93
CA ASP A 322 -4.21 1.46 -11.46
C ASP A 322 -3.53 0.20 -10.92
N ILE A 323 -4.33 -0.86 -10.71
CA ILE A 323 -3.84 -2.17 -10.32
C ILE A 323 -3.60 -3.00 -11.58
N PHE A 324 -2.36 -3.45 -11.75
CA PHE A 324 -1.98 -4.44 -12.74
C PHE A 324 -1.87 -5.81 -12.08
N SER A 325 -2.62 -6.78 -12.61
CA SER A 325 -2.59 -8.17 -12.13
C SER A 325 -1.69 -9.02 -13.02
N PHE A 326 -0.79 -9.77 -12.40
CA PHE A 326 0.01 -10.81 -13.02
C PHE A 326 -0.86 -12.05 -13.20
N ASN A 327 -1.07 -12.45 -14.44
CA ASN A 327 -1.82 -13.64 -14.81
C ASN A 327 -1.35 -14.12 -16.18
N LYS A 328 -1.83 -15.30 -16.60
CA LYS A 328 -1.46 -15.92 -17.87
C LYS A 328 -1.55 -14.98 -19.08
N ASP A 329 -2.57 -14.13 -19.14
CA ASP A 329 -2.80 -13.28 -20.31
C ASP A 329 -1.86 -12.07 -20.33
N THR A 330 -1.49 -11.56 -19.15
CA THR A 330 -0.60 -10.40 -19.02
C THR A 330 0.88 -10.77 -19.13
N VAL A 331 1.24 -12.03 -18.89
CA VAL A 331 2.64 -12.50 -18.95
C VAL A 331 3.00 -13.33 -20.19
N LYS A 332 2.02 -13.76 -21.01
CA LYS A 332 2.22 -14.71 -22.13
C LYS A 332 3.34 -14.37 -23.14
N ASP A 333 3.65 -13.09 -23.32
CA ASP A 333 4.60 -12.61 -24.35
C ASP A 333 5.97 -12.24 -23.74
N ILE A 334 6.17 -12.51 -22.44
CA ILE A 334 7.41 -12.20 -21.72
C ILE A 334 8.44 -13.32 -21.96
N VAL A 335 9.65 -12.95 -22.39
CA VAL A 335 10.71 -13.91 -22.71
C VAL A 335 11.77 -14.02 -21.60
N ASP A 336 11.98 -12.98 -20.80
CA ASP A 336 13.05 -12.88 -19.81
C ASP A 336 12.56 -12.65 -18.38
N GLY A 337 11.26 -12.89 -18.13
CA GLY A 337 10.63 -12.60 -16.85
C GLY A 337 10.53 -11.11 -16.51
N THR A 338 10.78 -10.18 -17.45
CA THR A 338 10.79 -8.75 -17.15
C THR A 338 9.65 -8.02 -17.88
N ILE A 339 8.79 -7.35 -17.09
CA ILE A 339 7.78 -6.42 -17.59
C ILE A 339 8.37 -5.02 -17.63
N THR A 340 8.24 -4.35 -18.77
CA THR A 340 8.60 -2.94 -18.91
C THR A 340 7.32 -2.12 -19.14
N PHE A 341 7.00 -1.23 -18.21
CA PHE A 341 6.01 -0.19 -18.42
C PHE A 341 6.67 1.04 -19.02
N THR A 342 6.12 1.55 -20.12
CA THR A 342 6.66 2.69 -20.84
C THR A 342 5.77 3.91 -20.63
N ALA A 343 6.34 5.03 -20.20
CA ALA A 343 5.61 6.28 -20.07
C ALA A 343 5.12 6.75 -21.44
N LYS A 344 3.81 6.94 -21.59
CA LYS A 344 3.23 7.49 -22.81
C LYS A 344 3.23 9.01 -22.74
N LEU A 345 4.25 9.62 -23.35
CA LEU A 345 4.42 11.06 -23.45
C LEU A 345 3.97 11.56 -24.82
N THR A 346 2.83 12.27 -24.88
CA THR A 346 2.32 12.85 -26.13
C THR A 346 2.72 14.32 -26.23
N PRO A 347 3.32 14.78 -27.34
CA PRO A 347 3.60 16.20 -27.55
C PRO A 347 2.33 17.04 -27.41
N ILE A 348 2.39 18.16 -26.68
CA ILE A 348 1.23 19.00 -26.37
C ILE A 348 0.44 19.37 -27.65
N GLU A 349 1.15 19.65 -28.75
CA GLU A 349 0.61 20.05 -30.05
C GLU A 349 -0.31 18.99 -30.69
N GLN A 350 -0.24 17.74 -30.22
CA GLN A 350 -1.06 16.61 -30.68
C GLN A 350 -2.20 16.26 -29.72
N THR A 351 -2.36 17.03 -28.66
CA THR A 351 -3.36 16.82 -27.61
C THR A 351 -4.36 17.98 -27.58
N ASN A 352 -5.43 17.83 -26.80
CA ASN A 352 -6.32 18.95 -26.45
C ASN A 352 -5.81 19.75 -25.25
N TYR A 353 -4.53 19.63 -24.87
CA TYR A 353 -3.94 20.46 -23.83
C TYR A 353 -3.47 21.78 -24.41
N ILE A 354 -3.61 22.84 -23.63
CA ILE A 354 -3.10 24.17 -23.93
C ILE A 354 -2.40 24.75 -22.71
N SER A 355 -1.38 25.56 -22.98
CA SER A 355 -0.67 26.31 -21.96
C SER A 355 -1.51 27.49 -21.47
N TYR A 356 -1.38 27.80 -20.19
CA TYR A 356 -1.90 29.01 -19.57
C TYR A 356 -0.83 29.66 -18.71
N ASN A 357 -0.88 30.99 -18.62
CA ASN A 357 0.02 31.78 -17.79
C ASN A 357 -0.77 32.41 -16.65
N VAL A 358 -0.21 32.44 -15.46
CA VAL A 358 -0.80 33.10 -14.30
C VAL A 358 0.10 34.24 -13.89
N GLN A 359 -0.46 35.43 -13.71
CA GLN A 359 0.22 36.62 -13.21
C GLN A 359 -0.41 37.09 -11.91
N TYR A 360 0.43 37.45 -10.94
CA TYR A 360 0.00 38.07 -9.69
C TYR A 360 0.27 39.58 -9.77
N LEU A 361 -0.74 40.38 -9.44
CA LEU A 361 -0.66 41.84 -9.46
C LEU A 361 -1.09 42.42 -8.12
N LEU A 362 -0.32 43.38 -7.61
CA LEU A 362 -0.58 44.11 -6.38
C LEU A 362 -1.05 45.53 -6.69
N GLN A 363 -1.96 46.05 -5.87
CA GLN A 363 -2.44 47.44 -5.96
C GLN A 363 -1.39 48.42 -5.43
N SER A 364 -1.09 49.46 -6.21
CA SER A 364 -0.17 50.54 -5.86
C SER A 364 -0.83 51.53 -4.88
N GLU A 365 -0.08 51.95 -3.87
CA GLU A 365 -0.55 52.97 -2.90
C GLU A 365 -0.67 54.37 -3.52
N ASP A 366 0.14 54.67 -4.54
CA ASP A 366 0.26 56.02 -5.09
C ASP A 366 -0.92 56.42 -5.98
N ASP A 367 -1.41 55.47 -6.78
CA ASP A 367 -2.39 55.71 -7.84
C ASP A 367 -3.51 54.66 -7.90
N GLY A 368 -3.45 53.61 -7.07
CA GLY A 368 -4.42 52.50 -7.07
C GLY A 368 -4.31 51.58 -8.30
N GLU A 369 -3.32 51.78 -9.17
CA GLU A 369 -3.07 50.92 -10.32
C GLU A 369 -2.42 49.61 -9.92
N TYR A 370 -2.53 48.58 -10.77
CA TYR A 370 -1.97 47.27 -10.49
C TYR A 370 -0.60 47.07 -11.14
N TYR A 371 0.35 46.52 -10.40
CA TYR A 371 1.70 46.22 -10.88
C TYR A 371 2.12 44.79 -10.53
N SER A 372 3.08 44.25 -11.29
CA SER A 372 3.71 42.96 -11.00
C SER A 372 4.92 43.14 -10.10
N ASP A 373 5.01 42.35 -9.03
CA ASP A 373 6.16 42.34 -8.13
C ASP A 373 7.05 41.11 -8.36
N GLU A 374 8.37 41.31 -8.33
CA GLU A 374 9.34 40.24 -8.55
C GLU A 374 9.31 39.19 -7.42
N GLU A 375 8.84 39.56 -6.22
CA GLU A 375 8.68 38.64 -5.09
C GLU A 375 7.57 37.60 -5.33
N TYR A 376 6.57 37.96 -6.15
CA TYR A 376 5.41 37.11 -6.48
C TYR A 376 5.37 36.82 -7.99
N PRO A 377 6.35 36.07 -8.53
CA PRO A 377 6.43 35.82 -9.96
C PRO A 377 5.27 34.96 -10.45
N GLY A 378 4.80 35.27 -11.66
CA GLY A 378 3.86 34.43 -12.38
C GLY A 378 4.45 33.07 -12.78
N TYR A 379 3.59 32.16 -13.24
CA TYR A 379 4.00 30.84 -13.71
C TYR A 379 3.22 30.40 -14.96
N THR A 380 3.79 29.46 -15.70
CA THR A 380 3.16 28.80 -16.85
C THR A 380 2.84 27.36 -16.49
N SER A 381 1.65 26.89 -16.87
CA SER A 381 1.21 25.51 -16.67
C SER A 381 0.32 25.06 -17.84
N ASN A 382 -0.10 23.80 -17.86
CA ASN A 382 -0.90 23.23 -18.93
C ASN A 382 -2.21 22.65 -18.40
N GLY A 383 -3.26 22.69 -19.21
CA GLY A 383 -4.53 22.06 -18.91
C GLY A 383 -5.33 21.76 -20.16
N THR A 384 -6.42 21.01 -20.01
CA THR A 384 -7.24 20.58 -21.14
C THR A 384 -8.20 21.69 -21.58
N ILE A 385 -8.30 21.94 -22.88
CA ILE A 385 -9.28 22.86 -23.49
C ILE A 385 -10.69 22.51 -23.01
N GLY A 386 -11.46 23.52 -22.64
CA GLY A 386 -12.81 23.41 -22.09
C GLY A 386 -12.89 23.05 -20.61
N SER A 387 -11.75 22.78 -19.95
CA SER A 387 -11.71 22.46 -18.52
C SER A 387 -11.49 23.70 -17.66
N PRO A 388 -12.10 23.77 -16.45
CA PRO A 388 -11.81 24.82 -15.49
C PRO A 388 -10.42 24.63 -14.88
N VAL A 389 -9.62 25.69 -14.88
CA VAL A 389 -8.48 25.89 -13.99
C VAL A 389 -9.00 26.58 -12.74
N PHE A 390 -8.70 26.00 -11.57
CA PHE A 390 -8.98 26.60 -10.27
C PHE A 390 -7.68 26.97 -9.59
N LEU A 391 -7.43 28.26 -9.42
CA LEU A 391 -6.20 28.79 -8.83
C LEU A 391 -6.26 28.72 -7.30
N TYR A 392 -6.30 27.49 -6.75
CA TYR A 392 -6.37 27.27 -5.31
C TYR A 392 -5.23 27.94 -4.55
N ASN A 393 -4.01 27.92 -5.11
CA ASN A 393 -2.83 28.54 -4.52
C ASN A 393 -3.02 30.05 -4.30
N ALA A 394 -3.75 30.75 -5.18
CA ALA A 394 -4.03 32.17 -5.03
C ALA A 394 -4.91 32.47 -3.81
N ILE A 395 -5.83 31.56 -3.46
CA ILE A 395 -6.77 31.73 -2.34
C ILE A 395 -6.06 31.59 -0.99
N ILE A 396 -5.07 30.71 -0.92
CA ILE A 396 -4.31 30.45 0.32
C ILE A 396 -2.99 31.23 0.39
N MET A 397 -2.71 32.06 -0.62
CA MET A 397 -1.50 32.86 -0.65
C MET A 397 -1.60 33.99 0.37
N TYR A 398 -0.57 34.10 1.21
CA TYR A 398 -0.40 35.24 2.11
C TYR A 398 0.51 36.26 1.44
N VAL A 399 0.05 37.49 1.34
CA VAL A 399 0.78 38.63 0.78
C VAL A 399 0.73 39.72 1.84
N GLU A 400 1.89 40.08 2.41
CA GLU A 400 1.95 41.01 3.53
C GLU A 400 1.41 42.40 3.16
N GLY A 401 0.40 42.89 3.90
CA GLY A 401 -0.24 44.18 3.64
C GLY A 401 -1.28 44.17 2.53
N TYR A 402 -1.71 42.99 2.07
CA TYR A 402 -2.70 42.85 1.00
C TYR A 402 -3.71 41.74 1.25
N VAL A 403 -4.88 41.90 0.63
CA VAL A 403 -5.96 40.92 0.57
C VAL A 403 -6.33 40.57 -0.87
N LEU A 404 -6.71 39.31 -1.11
CA LEU A 404 -7.12 38.84 -2.44
C LEU A 404 -8.39 39.54 -2.93
N ASP A 405 -8.31 40.20 -4.09
CA ASP A 405 -9.48 40.69 -4.82
C ASP A 405 -10.05 39.56 -5.68
N ALA A 406 -10.77 38.65 -5.03
CA ALA A 406 -11.33 37.46 -5.67
C ALA A 406 -12.38 37.81 -6.74
N GLU A 407 -13.02 38.98 -6.66
CA GLU A 407 -14.06 39.38 -7.61
C GLU A 407 -13.49 39.82 -8.96
N ASN A 408 -12.29 40.43 -8.95
CA ASN A 408 -11.59 40.91 -10.14
C ASN A 408 -10.41 40.03 -10.58
N SER A 409 -10.33 38.81 -10.03
CA SER A 409 -9.31 37.81 -10.34
C SER A 409 -9.86 36.61 -11.12
N ASP A 410 -9.02 36.00 -11.95
CA ASP A 410 -9.31 34.78 -12.72
C ASP A 410 -9.17 33.50 -11.88
N ILE A 411 -9.76 33.48 -10.68
CA ILE A 411 -9.65 32.36 -9.72
C ILE A 411 -10.19 31.05 -10.32
N ILE A 412 -11.22 31.16 -11.17
CA ILE A 412 -11.76 30.05 -11.96
C ILE A 412 -11.83 30.51 -13.41
N HIS A 413 -11.07 29.86 -14.29
CA HIS A 413 -11.02 30.16 -15.71
C HIS A 413 -11.24 28.90 -16.55
N ILE A 414 -12.05 28.96 -17.61
CA ILE A 414 -12.20 27.84 -18.54
C ILE A 414 -11.16 28.00 -19.65
N LEU A 415 -10.28 27.01 -19.80
CA LEU A 415 -9.27 27.05 -20.85
C LEU A 415 -9.92 27.01 -22.22
N THR A 416 -9.46 27.88 -23.12
CA THR A 416 -9.93 27.97 -24.50
C THR A 416 -8.82 27.64 -25.48
N GLU A 417 -9.15 27.52 -26.77
CA GLU A 417 -8.15 27.36 -27.85
C GLU A 417 -7.32 28.64 -28.09
N GLY A 418 -7.70 29.78 -27.50
CA GLY A 418 -6.98 31.05 -27.61
C GLY A 418 -5.94 31.25 -26.50
N ASP A 419 -5.48 32.48 -26.34
CA ASP A 419 -4.54 32.84 -25.26
C ASP A 419 -5.23 32.72 -23.89
N ASN A 420 -4.55 32.05 -22.94
CA ASN A 420 -5.04 31.83 -21.59
C ASN A 420 -4.10 32.52 -20.59
N ASP A 421 -4.14 33.85 -20.55
CA ASP A 421 -3.39 34.67 -19.58
C ASP A 421 -4.32 35.06 -18.43
N LEU A 422 -4.14 34.41 -17.28
CA LEU A 422 -4.96 34.56 -16.08
C LEU A 422 -4.31 35.56 -15.14
N VAL A 423 -5.11 36.44 -14.55
CA VAL A 423 -4.65 37.49 -13.65
C VAL A 423 -5.26 37.32 -12.26
N VAL A 424 -4.41 37.35 -11.24
CA VAL A 424 -4.81 37.37 -9.82
C VAL A 424 -4.41 38.71 -9.22
N ARG A 425 -5.35 39.37 -8.55
CA ARG A 425 -5.21 40.73 -8.02
C ARG A 425 -5.29 40.76 -6.51
N PHE A 426 -4.45 41.60 -5.91
CA PHE A 426 -4.40 41.85 -4.47
C PHE A 426 -4.59 43.34 -4.20
N LYS A 427 -5.52 43.66 -3.31
CA LYS A 427 -5.78 45.03 -2.83
C LYS A 427 -5.05 45.28 -1.51
N ILE A 428 -4.77 46.55 -1.24
CA ILE A 428 -4.09 46.95 0.00
C ILE A 428 -5.00 46.65 1.21
N ASP A 429 -4.40 46.05 2.24
CA ASP A 429 -5.01 45.68 3.53
C ASP A 429 -3.89 45.74 4.59
N LYS A 430 -3.62 46.95 5.09
CA LYS A 430 -2.45 47.18 5.96
C LYS A 430 -2.67 46.70 7.39
N ASN A 431 -3.92 46.71 7.85
CA ASN A 431 -4.28 46.20 9.17
C ASN A 431 -4.45 44.67 9.19
N GLY A 432 -4.52 44.03 8.02
CA GLY A 432 -4.54 42.57 7.86
C GLY A 432 -5.86 41.95 8.28
N ASP A 433 -6.96 42.71 8.22
CA ASP A 433 -8.27 42.27 8.69
C ASP A 433 -9.10 41.56 7.61
N GLY A 434 -8.56 41.44 6.40
CA GLY A 434 -9.20 40.78 5.27
C GLY A 434 -10.24 41.64 4.56
N ILE A 435 -10.34 42.93 4.90
CA ILE A 435 -11.16 43.93 4.22
C ILE A 435 -10.19 44.92 3.55
N PRO A 436 -10.29 45.18 2.24
CA PRO A 436 -9.46 46.18 1.60
C PRO A 436 -9.55 47.56 2.28
N ASP A 437 -8.42 48.23 2.49
CA ASP A 437 -8.36 49.54 3.15
C ASP A 437 -9.28 50.58 2.47
N GLU A 438 -9.41 50.50 1.14
CA GLU A 438 -10.28 51.39 0.35
C GLU A 438 -11.78 51.22 0.62
N ASP A 439 -12.18 50.03 1.10
CA ASP A 439 -13.55 49.68 1.45
C ASP A 439 -13.89 50.03 2.91
N GLN A 440 -12.89 50.34 3.74
CA GLN A 440 -13.05 50.75 5.14
C GLN A 440 -13.20 52.27 5.29
N LYS A 441 -14.21 52.71 6.05
CA LYS A 441 -14.53 54.15 6.23
C LYS A 441 -14.69 54.58 7.68
N LEU A 442 -14.05 55.68 8.05
CA LEU A 442 -14.29 56.41 9.31
C LEU A 442 -15.10 57.67 9.01
N THR A 443 -16.23 57.85 9.70
CA THR A 443 -17.00 59.10 9.66
C THR A 443 -16.75 59.89 10.94
N ILE A 444 -16.23 61.11 10.84
CA ILE A 444 -16.05 61.99 12.00
C ILE A 444 -17.05 63.15 12.00
N THR A 445 -17.47 63.58 13.18
CA THR A 445 -18.30 64.79 13.38
C THR A 445 -17.74 65.64 14.52
N PHE A 446 -17.88 66.96 14.40
CA PHE A 446 -17.52 67.91 15.45
C PHE A 446 -18.78 68.54 16.04
N ASN A 447 -18.84 68.58 17.37
CA ASN A 447 -19.94 69.17 18.12
C ASN A 447 -19.45 70.33 18.98
N GLU A 448 -20.25 71.41 19.03
CA GLU A 448 -20.03 72.48 19.99
C GLU A 448 -20.29 71.97 21.41
N GLY A 449 -19.34 72.20 22.30
CA GLY A 449 -19.51 71.93 23.73
C GLY A 449 -20.30 73.05 24.42
N GLU A 450 -20.58 72.86 25.70
CA GLU A 450 -21.14 73.93 26.53
C GLU A 450 -20.07 75.03 26.68
N HIS A 451 -20.44 76.30 26.39
CA HIS A 451 -19.59 77.50 26.46
C HIS A 451 -18.75 77.85 25.22
N GLY A 452 -19.18 77.45 24.03
CA GLY A 452 -18.69 78.04 22.80
C GLY A 452 -19.49 77.64 21.57
N SER A 453 -19.00 78.03 20.41
CA SER A 453 -19.63 77.76 19.12
C SER A 453 -18.60 77.38 18.05
N ILE A 454 -19.06 76.60 17.07
CA ILE A 454 -18.34 76.27 15.83
C ILE A 454 -19.24 76.59 14.64
N ALA A 455 -18.64 76.84 13.47
CA ALA A 455 -19.40 77.10 12.24
C ALA A 455 -20.32 75.92 11.89
N ASP A 456 -21.54 76.19 11.42
CA ASP A 456 -22.51 75.13 11.11
C ASP A 456 -22.00 74.17 10.02
N GLU A 457 -21.23 74.65 9.05
CA GLU A 457 -20.59 73.82 8.01
C GLU A 457 -19.57 72.82 8.59
N ALA A 458 -18.96 73.14 9.75
CA ALA A 458 -18.00 72.27 10.41
C ALA A 458 -18.67 71.13 11.22
N LYS A 459 -20.00 71.16 11.37
CA LYS A 459 -20.78 70.11 12.04
C LYS A 459 -21.17 68.98 11.08
N GLU A 460 -20.98 69.16 9.78
CA GLU A 460 -21.29 68.13 8.78
C GLU A 460 -20.34 66.93 8.88
N PRO A 461 -20.84 65.68 8.73
CA PRO A 461 -20.00 64.48 8.79
C PRO A 461 -18.92 64.46 7.71
N ILE A 462 -17.70 64.08 8.11
CA ILE A 462 -16.54 63.92 7.21
C ILE A 462 -16.20 62.44 7.11
N ALA A 463 -16.28 61.88 5.90
CA ALA A 463 -15.87 60.51 5.62
C ALA A 463 -14.38 60.44 5.24
N LEU A 464 -13.64 59.57 5.91
CA LEU A 464 -12.22 59.31 5.73
C LEU A 464 -12.02 57.81 5.44
N GLN A 465 -11.01 57.45 4.67
CA GLN A 465 -10.61 56.05 4.44
C GLN A 465 -9.46 55.67 5.37
N HIS A 466 -9.26 54.36 5.57
CA HIS A 466 -8.08 53.85 6.27
C HIS A 466 -6.78 54.42 5.65
N GLY A 467 -5.79 54.74 6.47
CA GLY A 467 -4.48 55.23 6.02
C GLY A 467 -4.44 56.71 5.58
N ASN A 468 -5.58 57.36 5.32
CA ASN A 468 -5.61 58.79 4.99
C ASN A 468 -5.24 59.66 6.20
N ALA A 469 -4.69 60.86 5.95
CA ALA A 469 -4.43 61.84 7.00
C ALA A 469 -5.74 62.42 7.56
N TYR A 470 -5.78 62.70 8.88
CA TYR A 470 -6.88 63.45 9.47
C TYR A 470 -6.93 64.90 8.93
N PRO A 471 -8.12 65.49 8.77
CA PRO A 471 -8.24 66.89 8.37
C PRO A 471 -7.80 67.84 9.50
N ALA A 472 -7.66 69.13 9.19
CA ALA A 472 -7.51 70.13 10.24
C ALA A 472 -8.79 70.22 11.10
N ALA A 473 -8.63 70.35 12.42
CA ALA A 473 -9.77 70.58 13.31
C ALA A 473 -10.42 71.95 13.00
N PRO A 474 -11.75 72.09 13.21
CA PRO A 474 -12.42 73.36 12.95
C PRO A 474 -12.03 74.44 13.98
N GLU A 475 -12.17 75.69 13.58
CA GLU A 475 -11.95 76.84 14.46
C GLU A 475 -13.08 76.95 15.50
N VAL A 476 -12.71 77.23 16.75
CA VAL A 476 -13.63 77.28 17.89
C VAL A 476 -13.68 78.70 18.46
N THR A 477 -14.88 79.23 18.68
CA THR A 477 -15.09 80.49 19.40
C THR A 477 -15.65 80.20 20.79
N ALA A 478 -14.88 80.49 21.85
CA ALA A 478 -15.35 80.34 23.22
C ALA A 478 -16.24 81.52 23.65
N ASP A 479 -17.21 81.25 24.53
CA ASP A 479 -18.03 82.28 25.15
C ASP A 479 -17.22 83.14 26.13
N GLU A 480 -17.71 84.34 26.46
CA GLU A 480 -17.03 85.24 27.41
C GLU A 480 -16.84 84.56 28.79
N GLY A 481 -15.61 84.59 29.30
CA GLY A 481 -15.23 83.95 30.56
C GLY A 481 -14.81 82.49 30.44
N TRP A 482 -14.63 81.98 29.21
CA TRP A 482 -14.22 80.60 28.94
C TRP A 482 -13.09 80.54 27.92
N VAL A 483 -12.27 79.49 27.99
CA VAL A 483 -11.22 79.18 27.02
C VAL A 483 -11.34 77.74 26.54
N PHE A 484 -11.12 77.54 25.24
CA PHE A 484 -11.09 76.21 24.61
C PHE A 484 -9.83 75.44 25.05
N THR A 485 -10.00 74.20 25.47
CA THR A 485 -8.91 73.36 26.00
C THR A 485 -8.64 72.10 25.19
N GLY A 486 -9.46 71.81 24.19
CA GLY A 486 -9.28 70.67 23.30
C GLY A 486 -10.59 69.97 22.94
N TRP A 487 -10.49 68.83 22.27
CA TRP A 487 -11.63 67.97 21.92
C TRP A 487 -11.70 66.77 22.87
N ASN A 488 -12.91 66.24 23.09
CA ASN A 488 -13.12 64.96 23.75
C ASN A 488 -13.89 64.00 22.80
N PRO A 489 -13.31 62.85 22.41
CA PRO A 489 -11.95 62.39 22.72
C PRO A 489 -10.88 63.31 22.11
N VAL A 490 -9.61 63.15 22.51
CA VAL A 490 -8.52 63.99 21.99
C VAL A 490 -8.43 63.83 20.47
N TYR A 491 -8.46 64.94 19.75
CA TYR A 491 -8.37 64.93 18.28
C TYR A 491 -6.92 64.65 17.83
N PRO A 492 -6.68 63.64 16.95
CA PRO A 492 -5.32 63.25 16.55
C PRO A 492 -4.54 64.32 15.76
N GLY A 493 -5.24 65.19 15.02
CA GLY A 493 -4.61 66.23 14.21
C GLY A 493 -4.04 65.74 12.87
N THR A 494 -3.61 66.67 12.02
CA THR A 494 -3.21 66.41 10.61
C THR A 494 -1.97 65.54 10.43
N ASP A 495 -1.18 65.36 11.50
CA ASP A 495 0.04 64.55 11.47
C ASP A 495 -0.24 63.05 11.73
N ALA A 496 -1.49 62.69 12.05
CA ALA A 496 -1.93 61.32 12.28
C ALA A 496 -2.67 60.74 11.06
N THR A 497 -2.57 59.42 10.89
CA THR A 497 -3.30 58.63 9.90
C THR A 497 -4.55 58.00 10.52
N VAL A 498 -5.57 57.81 9.70
CA VAL A 498 -6.82 57.15 10.08
C VAL A 498 -6.56 55.66 10.24
N GLU A 499 -6.73 55.16 11.47
CA GLU A 499 -6.73 53.74 11.79
C GLU A 499 -8.17 53.31 12.07
N ILE A 500 -8.65 52.35 11.28
CA ILE A 500 -9.96 51.73 11.46
C ILE A 500 -9.73 50.38 12.12
N ALA A 501 -10.54 50.07 13.13
CA ALA A 501 -10.43 48.83 13.88
C ALA A 501 -10.62 47.60 12.98
N GLU A 502 -9.93 46.52 13.34
CA GLU A 502 -10.08 45.20 12.72
C GLU A 502 -11.56 44.81 12.59
N ASP A 503 -11.92 44.24 11.44
CA ASP A 503 -13.27 43.79 11.06
C ASP A 503 -14.31 44.90 10.82
N ALA A 504 -13.94 46.19 10.88
CA ALA A 504 -14.88 47.29 10.71
C ALA A 504 -14.89 47.83 9.26
N GLU A 505 -15.98 47.60 8.53
CA GLU A 505 -16.21 48.27 7.23
C GLU A 505 -16.50 49.77 7.41
N ALA A 506 -17.17 50.15 8.51
CA ALA A 506 -17.54 51.53 8.80
C ALA A 506 -17.53 51.84 10.30
N THR A 507 -16.88 52.94 10.68
CA THR A 507 -16.83 53.45 12.06
C THR A 507 -17.29 54.91 12.11
N THR A 508 -17.82 55.36 13.25
CA THR A 508 -18.15 56.77 13.48
C THR A 508 -17.50 57.27 14.78
N GLN A 509 -16.96 58.48 14.76
CA GLN A 509 -16.36 59.12 15.92
C GLN A 509 -16.82 60.58 16.05
N GLU A 510 -17.25 60.95 17.25
CA GLU A 510 -17.72 62.30 17.54
C GLU A 510 -16.71 63.01 18.45
N TYR A 511 -16.37 64.24 18.11
CA TYR A 511 -15.47 65.11 18.87
C TYR A 511 -16.25 66.29 19.44
N VAL A 512 -16.26 66.44 20.77
CA VAL A 512 -16.96 67.54 21.45
C VAL A 512 -15.94 68.54 21.99
N ALA A 513 -16.09 69.82 21.65
CA ALA A 513 -15.21 70.88 22.14
C ALA A 513 -15.29 70.99 23.68
N GLN A 514 -14.15 71.13 24.36
CA GLN A 514 -14.06 71.26 25.81
C GLN A 514 -13.58 72.65 26.20
N TYR A 515 -14.16 73.18 27.28
CA TYR A 515 -13.88 74.53 27.77
C TYR A 515 -13.62 74.52 29.27
N LYS A 516 -12.86 75.50 29.74
CA LYS A 516 -12.68 75.79 31.17
C LYS A 516 -12.87 77.29 31.42
N ALA A 517 -13.22 77.63 32.66
CA ALA A 517 -13.39 79.03 33.05
C ALA A 517 -12.06 79.80 32.91
N ASP A 518 -12.14 81.01 32.38
CA ASP A 518 -11.07 81.98 32.20
C ASP A 518 -11.64 83.35 32.55
N GLY A 519 -11.73 83.64 33.85
CA GLY A 519 -12.40 84.83 34.35
C GLY A 519 -11.63 86.13 34.08
N ASN A 520 -10.34 86.05 33.75
CA ASN A 520 -9.48 87.20 33.48
C ASN A 520 -9.25 87.44 31.97
N GLY A 521 -9.62 86.47 31.11
CA GLY A 521 -9.58 86.56 29.66
C GLY A 521 -8.17 86.50 29.08
N ASP A 522 -7.23 85.85 29.76
CA ASP A 522 -5.83 85.74 29.32
C ASP A 522 -5.53 84.51 28.44
N GLY A 523 -6.53 83.65 28.21
CA GLY A 523 -6.42 82.45 27.40
C GLY A 523 -5.81 81.26 28.15
N ILE A 524 -5.69 81.33 29.48
CA ILE A 524 -5.24 80.24 30.35
C ILE A 524 -6.36 79.95 31.35
N PRO A 525 -6.84 78.69 31.46
CA PRO A 525 -7.86 78.33 32.43
C PRO A 525 -7.53 78.79 33.86
N ASP A 526 -8.52 79.33 34.58
CA ASP A 526 -8.37 79.85 35.96
C ASP A 526 -7.76 78.79 36.91
N GLU A 527 -8.10 77.52 36.71
CA GLU A 527 -7.59 76.40 37.52
C GLU A 527 -6.14 76.01 37.23
N ASP A 528 -5.65 76.39 36.04
CA ASP A 528 -4.27 76.16 35.60
C ASP A 528 -3.38 77.39 35.91
N GLN A 529 -3.92 78.42 36.57
CA GLN A 529 -3.17 79.58 37.04
C GLN A 529 -2.63 79.38 38.47
N ASP A 530 -1.32 79.57 38.64
CA ASP A 530 -0.68 79.55 39.95
C ASP A 530 -1.03 80.85 40.71
N LEU A 531 -2.07 80.79 41.55
CA LEU A 531 -2.58 81.92 42.34
C LEU A 531 -1.63 82.42 43.45
N ASN A 532 -0.35 82.06 43.47
CA ASN A 532 0.64 82.59 44.40
C ASN A 532 1.91 83.09 43.71
N LYS A 533 1.81 84.23 43.02
CA LYS A 533 2.96 85.12 42.86
C LYS A 533 2.55 86.60 42.82
N PRO A 534 2.94 87.43 43.81
CA PRO A 534 2.85 88.87 43.67
C PRO A 534 3.89 89.36 42.65
N GLU A 535 3.50 90.34 41.85
CA GLU A 535 4.41 91.15 41.06
C GLU A 535 5.47 91.79 41.98
N ASP A 536 6.75 91.46 41.80
CA ASP A 536 7.78 92.49 41.71
C ASP A 536 9.14 92.00 41.18
N SER A 537 9.67 92.87 40.33
CA SER A 537 11.06 93.23 40.03
C SER A 537 12.25 92.30 40.33
N ASP A 538 13.06 92.19 39.28
CA ASP A 538 14.52 92.41 39.25
C ASP A 538 15.52 91.23 39.38
N SER A 539 16.25 91.08 38.28
CA SER A 539 17.69 90.86 38.19
C SER A 539 18.30 89.48 38.52
N ASN A 540 18.89 88.92 37.46
CA ASN A 540 20.26 88.42 37.38
C ASN A 540 20.60 86.99 37.85
N LYS A 541 21.20 86.28 36.89
CA LYS A 541 22.38 85.38 36.97
C LYS A 541 22.21 83.88 37.27
N ASP A 542 22.84 83.16 36.33
CA ASP A 542 23.70 81.98 36.46
C ASP A 542 23.07 80.62 36.78
N SER A 543 23.17 79.75 35.75
CA SER A 543 23.73 78.39 35.74
C SER A 543 23.38 77.42 36.88
N GLU A 544 22.85 76.25 36.55
CA GLU A 544 23.61 74.99 36.44
C GLU A 544 22.67 73.79 36.24
N LYS A 545 23.19 72.82 35.47
CA LYS A 545 22.72 71.44 35.38
C LYS A 545 22.77 70.76 36.76
N ALA A 546 21.84 69.84 37.01
CA ALA A 546 22.18 68.51 37.52
C ALA A 546 21.01 67.53 37.34
N ASP A 547 21.36 66.38 36.76
CA ASP A 547 20.60 65.13 36.77
C ASP A 547 20.42 64.58 38.20
N GLY A 548 19.45 63.67 38.35
CA GLY A 548 19.29 62.85 39.54
C GLY A 548 18.22 61.80 39.38
N GLU A 549 18.65 60.61 38.93
CA GLU A 549 17.95 59.32 38.95
C GLU A 549 17.44 58.91 40.35
N ASP A 550 16.36 58.12 40.40
CA ASP A 550 16.37 56.69 40.81
C ASP A 550 14.90 56.19 40.90
N THR A 551 14.46 55.22 40.07
CA THR A 551 14.28 53.76 40.35
C THR A 551 13.25 53.42 41.45
N ALA A 552 12.48 52.32 41.46
CA ALA A 552 12.64 51.01 40.85
C ALA A 552 11.31 50.18 40.88
N ALA A 553 11.26 49.19 39.98
CA ALA A 553 10.76 47.80 40.16
C ALA A 553 9.23 47.57 40.26
N ALA A 554 8.63 46.47 39.77
CA ALA A 554 9.13 45.13 39.47
C ALA A 554 8.12 44.32 38.59
N THR A 555 8.64 43.59 37.59
CA THR A 555 8.40 42.16 37.20
C THR A 555 7.02 41.48 37.42
N ASN A 556 6.47 40.57 36.60
CA ASN A 556 7.06 39.49 35.77
C ASN A 556 5.99 38.81 34.84
N VAL A 557 6.43 38.41 33.63
CA VAL A 557 6.24 37.12 32.90
C VAL A 557 4.85 36.58 32.53
N GLY A 558 4.69 36.24 31.24
CA GLY A 558 3.79 35.17 30.78
C GLY A 558 3.71 35.01 29.25
N ILE A 559 4.56 34.14 28.68
CA ILE A 559 4.41 33.63 27.31
C ILE A 559 3.26 32.61 27.27
N PHE A 560 2.33 32.73 26.33
CA PHE A 560 1.58 31.61 25.76
C PHE A 560 1.40 31.81 24.26
N ALA A 561 1.93 30.87 23.49
CA ALA A 561 1.51 30.61 22.12
C ALA A 561 0.17 29.87 22.14
N SER A 562 -0.76 30.22 21.25
CA SER A 562 -1.86 29.33 20.85
C SER A 562 -2.11 29.44 19.35
N LEU A 563 -1.82 28.35 18.64
CA LEU A 563 -2.40 28.07 17.33
C LEU A 563 -3.92 27.99 17.46
N ALA A 564 -4.65 28.66 16.56
CA ALA A 564 -6.07 28.43 16.34
C ALA A 564 -6.39 28.50 14.83
N THR A 565 -6.33 27.31 14.22
CA THR A 565 -7.22 26.77 13.19
C THR A 565 -7.92 27.74 12.22
N SER A 566 -7.38 27.81 11.01
CA SER A 566 -8.03 28.24 9.78
C SER A 566 -9.22 27.33 9.43
N ALA A 567 -10.43 27.74 9.79
CA ALA A 567 -11.67 27.06 9.37
C ALA A 567 -12.82 28.00 8.98
N LEU A 568 -12.64 29.33 9.04
CA LEU A 568 -13.71 30.29 8.70
C LEU A 568 -13.70 30.82 7.26
N ALA A 569 -12.58 30.72 6.52
CA ALA A 569 -12.49 31.21 5.14
C ALA A 569 -13.43 30.45 4.15
N GLY A 570 -13.94 29.27 4.53
CA GLY A 570 -14.80 28.46 3.68
C GLY A 570 -16.26 28.90 3.56
N LEU A 571 -16.79 29.73 4.49
CA LEU A 571 -18.21 30.10 4.48
C LEU A 571 -18.53 31.33 3.62
N GLY A 572 -17.59 32.28 3.47
CA GLY A 572 -17.77 33.48 2.63
C GLY A 572 -17.81 33.15 1.13
N ILE A 573 -16.91 32.27 0.69
CA ILE A 573 -16.73 31.90 -0.73
C ILE A 573 -17.96 31.19 -1.31
N LEU A 574 -18.70 30.42 -0.50
CA LEU A 574 -19.93 29.75 -0.95
C LEU A 574 -21.07 30.74 -1.28
N THR A 575 -21.02 31.95 -0.72
CA THR A 575 -22.02 32.99 -0.94
C THR A 575 -21.78 33.72 -2.28
N VAL A 576 -20.53 33.93 -2.66
CA VAL A 576 -20.14 34.49 -3.98
C VAL A 576 -20.40 33.48 -5.11
N LEU A 577 -20.11 32.19 -4.90
CA LEU A 577 -20.40 31.12 -5.87
C LEU A 577 -21.91 30.90 -6.14
N LYS A 578 -22.78 31.20 -5.17
CA LYS A 578 -24.24 31.14 -5.36
C LYS A 578 -24.78 32.26 -6.25
N LYS A 579 -24.08 33.40 -6.36
CA LYS A 579 -24.55 34.56 -7.14
C LYS A 579 -24.28 34.41 -8.64
N ARG A 580 -23.24 33.69 -9.05
CA ARG A 580 -22.92 33.39 -10.47
C ARG A 580 -23.75 32.24 -11.07
N ARG A 581 -24.42 31.40 -10.28
CA ARG A 581 -25.30 30.31 -10.81
C ARG A 581 -26.68 30.79 -11.31
N LYS A 582 -26.93 32.11 -11.39
CA LYS A 582 -28.23 32.68 -11.75
C LYS A 582 -28.24 33.60 -12.98
N ASN A 583 -27.15 33.70 -13.74
CA ASN A 583 -27.14 34.34 -15.06
C ASN A 583 -26.64 33.38 -16.13
#